data_AF-U1QUW3-F1
#
_entry.id   AF-U1QUW3-F1
#
_cell.length_a   1.000
_cell.length_b   1.000
_cell.length_c   1.000
_cell.angle_alpha   90.00
_cell.angle_beta   90.00
_cell.angle_gamma   90.00
#
_symmetry.space_group_name_H-M   'P 1'
#
loop_
_entity.id
_entity.type
_entity.pdbx_description
1 polymer ?
#
loop_
_entity_poly.entity_id
_entity_poly.type
_entity_poly.pdbx_seq_one_letter_code
_entity_poly.pdbx_strand_id
1 'polypeptide(L)'
;MPGDGLLIVGFFEGLLGWSLSWMLVSGQVQTPFGLLESIVLLWLVLTAGIVAVGVTYTAPTVRRNRIWLVWAGLNTSAAAVNIATVAGYFPGPLAGIDIVQEFLGFGYWQPWFLALGLGYLATAVYNWENPQIRKGERVVYALTGVVCLVILSPWPGIPVVGQQVVFGESLFIVGALLHLVPMGFDVLADVTLILRQSR
;
A
#
# COMPACT_ATOMS: atom_id res chain seq x y z
N MET A 1 3.13 6.26 -24.30
CA MET A 1 3.94 6.91 -23.26
C MET A 1 4.59 5.79 -22.45
N PRO A 2 5.91 5.78 -22.20
CA PRO A 2 6.58 4.62 -21.62
C PRO A 2 6.59 4.74 -20.09
N GLY A 3 5.45 4.43 -19.46
CA GLY A 3 5.26 4.43 -17.99
C GLY A 3 3.91 3.83 -17.54
N ASP A 4 2.91 3.88 -18.43
CA ASP A 4 1.50 3.56 -18.17
C ASP A 4 1.26 2.09 -17.77
N GLY A 5 2.05 1.17 -18.30
CA GLY A 5 1.91 -0.27 -18.01
C GLY A 5 2.23 -0.63 -16.56
N LEU A 6 3.13 0.12 -15.91
CA LEU A 6 3.56 -0.20 -14.55
C LEU A 6 2.49 0.17 -13.51
N LEU A 7 1.74 1.26 -13.73
CA LEU A 7 0.60 1.63 -12.89
C LEU A 7 -0.55 0.63 -13.00
N ILE A 8 -0.82 0.12 -14.21
CA ILE A 8 -1.83 -0.93 -14.41
C ILE A 8 -1.41 -2.21 -13.67
N VAL A 9 -0.15 -2.62 -13.81
CA VAL A 9 0.37 -3.80 -13.11
C VAL A 9 0.31 -3.59 -11.59
N GLY A 10 0.68 -2.41 -11.09
CA GLY A 10 0.54 -2.06 -9.67
C GLY A 10 -0.90 -2.07 -9.18
N PHE A 11 -1.85 -1.62 -10.00
CA PHE A 11 -3.27 -1.67 -9.64
C PHE A 11 -3.76 -3.12 -9.49
N PHE A 12 -3.40 -4.01 -10.43
CA PHE A 12 -3.76 -5.43 -10.33
C PHE A 12 -3.04 -6.15 -9.20
N GLU A 13 -1.79 -5.80 -8.95
CA GLU A 13 -1.00 -6.29 -7.82
C GLU A 13 -1.68 -5.94 -6.50
N GLY A 14 -2.06 -4.68 -6.30
CA GLY A 14 -2.83 -4.24 -5.13
C GLY A 14 -4.17 -4.96 -5.02
N LEU A 15 -4.91 -5.10 -6.13
CA LEU A 15 -6.22 -5.74 -6.13
C LEU A 15 -6.12 -7.20 -5.67
N LEU A 16 -5.15 -7.94 -6.20
CA LEU A 16 -4.90 -9.33 -5.81
C LEU A 16 -4.38 -9.43 -4.38
N GLY A 17 -3.40 -8.61 -4.01
CA GLY A 17 -2.76 -8.62 -2.70
C GLY A 17 -3.77 -8.37 -1.58
N TRP A 18 -4.57 -7.32 -1.69
CA TRP A 18 -5.57 -6.99 -0.68
C TRP A 18 -6.71 -8.02 -0.62
N SER A 19 -7.21 -8.48 -1.76
CA SER A 19 -8.31 -9.45 -1.81
C SER A 19 -7.89 -10.79 -1.20
N LEU A 20 -6.72 -11.31 -1.59
CA LEU A 20 -6.21 -12.57 -1.06
C LEU A 20 -5.83 -12.45 0.42
N SER A 21 -5.30 -11.30 0.86
CA SER A 21 -5.04 -11.06 2.29
C SER A 21 -6.34 -11.06 3.10
N TRP A 22 -7.41 -10.43 2.59
CA TRP A 22 -8.72 -10.48 3.23
C TRP A 22 -9.29 -11.90 3.29
N MET A 23 -9.16 -12.69 2.22
CA MET A 23 -9.59 -14.10 2.21
C MET A 23 -8.83 -14.96 3.22
N LEU A 24 -7.54 -14.68 3.45
CA LEU A 24 -6.73 -15.38 4.48
C LEU A 24 -7.20 -15.01 5.89
N VAL A 25 -7.42 -13.72 6.17
CA VAL A 25 -7.82 -13.27 7.52
C VAL A 25 -9.26 -13.65 7.84
N SER A 26 -10.17 -13.63 6.87
CA SER A 26 -11.56 -14.06 7.02
C SER A 26 -11.75 -15.58 7.10
N GLY A 27 -10.66 -16.37 7.05
CA GLY A 27 -10.70 -17.83 7.15
C GLY A 27 -11.30 -18.53 5.91
N GLN A 28 -11.46 -17.82 4.79
CA GLN A 28 -11.94 -18.40 3.53
C GLN A 28 -10.89 -19.26 2.83
N VAL A 29 -9.61 -19.05 3.14
CA VAL A 29 -8.47 -19.78 2.58
C VAL A 29 -7.61 -20.33 3.71
N GLN A 30 -7.15 -21.57 3.57
CA GLN A 30 -6.24 -22.18 4.53
C GLN A 30 -4.88 -21.48 4.53
N THR A 31 -4.30 -21.31 5.72
CA THR A 31 -3.00 -20.67 5.95
C THR A 31 -1.95 -21.73 6.29
N PRO A 32 -1.33 -22.41 5.31
CA PRO A 32 -0.46 -23.58 5.55
C PRO A 32 0.80 -23.27 6.37
N PHE A 33 1.22 -22.00 6.42
CA PHE A 33 2.43 -21.56 7.10
C PHE A 33 2.16 -20.73 8.36
N GLY A 34 0.89 -20.53 8.73
CA GLY A 34 0.46 -19.46 9.65
C GLY A 34 -0.06 -18.24 8.89
N LEU A 35 -0.92 -17.46 9.55
CA LEU A 35 -1.65 -16.36 8.91
C LEU A 35 -0.70 -15.24 8.45
N LEU A 36 0.17 -14.77 9.34
CA LEU A 36 1.11 -13.69 9.07
C LEU A 36 2.10 -14.08 7.98
N GLU A 37 2.69 -15.27 8.08
CA GLU A 37 3.63 -15.84 7.13
C GLU A 37 3.02 -15.95 5.74
N SER A 38 1.77 -16.43 5.65
CA SER A 38 1.05 -16.57 4.37
C SER A 38 0.82 -15.20 3.71
N ILE A 39 0.44 -14.19 4.49
CA ILE A 39 0.21 -12.83 3.97
C ILE A 39 1.53 -12.17 3.56
N VAL A 40 2.58 -12.27 4.38
CA VAL A 40 3.89 -11.69 4.04
C VAL A 40 4.46 -12.35 2.79
N LEU A 41 4.37 -13.68 2.67
CA LEU A 41 4.83 -14.40 1.48
C LEU A 41 4.07 -13.96 0.23
N LEU A 42 2.75 -13.81 0.31
CA LEU A 42 1.91 -13.31 -0.78
C LEU A 42 2.42 -11.96 -1.29
N TRP A 43 2.58 -10.98 -0.40
CA TRP A 43 3.03 -9.64 -0.78
C TRP A 43 4.48 -9.62 -1.27
N LEU A 44 5.36 -10.47 -0.75
CA LEU A 44 6.73 -10.60 -1.27
C LEU A 44 6.74 -11.11 -2.71
N VAL A 45 5.92 -12.11 -3.04
CA VAL A 45 5.80 -12.63 -4.41
C VAL A 45 5.24 -11.57 -5.35
N LEU A 46 4.18 -10.88 -4.94
CA LEU A 46 3.56 -9.80 -5.69
C LEU A 46 4.52 -8.62 -5.93
N THR A 47 5.23 -8.20 -4.88
CA THR A 47 6.25 -7.15 -4.94
C THR A 47 7.41 -7.55 -5.87
N ALA A 48 7.87 -8.80 -5.79
CA ALA A 48 8.91 -9.30 -6.70
C ALA A 48 8.43 -9.26 -8.16
N GLY A 49 7.16 -9.60 -8.41
CA GLY A 49 6.53 -9.51 -9.73
C GLY A 49 6.52 -8.09 -10.29
N ILE A 50 6.04 -7.11 -9.53
CA ILE A 50 6.01 -5.71 -9.99
C ILE A 50 7.42 -5.13 -10.16
N VAL A 51 8.39 -5.51 -9.31
CA VAL A 51 9.79 -5.12 -9.47
C VAL A 51 10.36 -5.69 -10.76
N ALA A 52 10.12 -6.98 -11.06
CA ALA A 52 10.56 -7.60 -12.30
C ALA A 52 9.98 -6.89 -13.53
N VAL A 53 8.69 -6.52 -13.48
CA VAL A 53 8.05 -5.74 -14.55
C VAL A 53 8.66 -4.33 -14.66
N GLY A 54 8.86 -3.64 -13.53
CA GLY A 54 9.46 -2.32 -13.50
C GLY A 54 10.88 -2.31 -14.10
N VAL A 55 11.71 -3.28 -13.72
CA VAL A 55 13.09 -3.40 -14.22
C VAL A 55 13.14 -3.83 -15.69
N THR A 56 12.20 -4.65 -16.15
CA THR A 56 12.26 -5.22 -17.51
C THR A 56 11.59 -4.31 -18.55
N TYR A 57 10.43 -3.72 -18.21
CA TYR A 57 9.55 -3.09 -19.19
C TYR A 57 9.38 -1.57 -19.02
N THR A 58 9.91 -0.97 -17.94
CA THR A 58 9.77 0.48 -17.71
C THR A 58 11.01 1.24 -18.16
N ALA A 59 10.85 2.40 -18.82
CA ALA A 59 11.97 3.19 -19.30
C ALA A 59 12.92 3.63 -18.15
N PRO A 60 14.26 3.67 -18.37
CA PRO A 60 15.22 4.10 -17.35
C PRO A 60 14.95 5.50 -16.77
N THR A 61 14.39 6.40 -17.59
CA THR A 61 14.01 7.76 -17.19
C THR A 61 12.90 7.77 -16.15
N VAL A 62 11.94 6.85 -16.25
CA VAL A 62 10.86 6.68 -15.27
C VAL A 62 11.40 6.03 -14.00
N ARG A 63 12.23 4.98 -14.12
CA ARG A 63 12.82 4.28 -12.96
C ARG A 63 13.70 5.18 -12.08
N ARG A 64 14.37 6.18 -12.67
CA ARG A 64 15.25 7.12 -11.96
C ARG A 64 14.53 8.37 -11.45
N ASN A 65 13.21 8.45 -11.62
CA ASN A 65 12.42 9.53 -11.08
C ASN A 65 12.49 9.51 -9.54
N ARG A 66 12.64 10.68 -8.93
CA ARG A 66 12.79 10.82 -7.47
C ARG A 66 11.62 10.21 -6.71
N ILE A 67 10.40 10.35 -7.21
CA ILE A 67 9.21 9.79 -6.56
C ILE A 67 9.17 8.27 -6.67
N TRP A 68 9.62 7.71 -7.78
CA TRP A 68 9.81 6.27 -7.89
C TRP A 68 10.81 5.74 -6.86
N LEU A 69 11.91 6.46 -6.62
CA LEU A 69 12.88 6.09 -5.58
C LEU A 69 12.31 6.22 -4.16
N VAL A 70 11.47 7.23 -3.89
CA VAL A 70 10.77 7.38 -2.60
C VAL A 70 9.85 6.19 -2.36
N TRP A 71 9.00 5.84 -3.34
CA TRP A 71 8.13 4.67 -3.24
C TRP A 71 8.92 3.38 -3.07
N ALA A 72 9.99 3.18 -3.85
CA ALA A 72 10.84 2.00 -3.73
C ALA A 72 11.45 1.88 -2.33
N GLY A 73 11.97 2.97 -1.78
CA GLY A 73 12.50 3.03 -0.43
C GLY A 73 11.45 2.69 0.63
N LEU A 74 10.29 3.33 0.57
CA LEU A 74 9.20 3.12 1.53
C LEU A 74 8.66 1.68 1.51
N ASN A 75 8.43 1.11 0.32
CA ASN A 75 7.99 -0.28 0.16
C ASN A 75 9.04 -1.26 0.68
N THR A 76 10.33 -1.02 0.38
CA THR A 76 11.43 -1.87 0.85
C THR A 76 11.51 -1.83 2.38
N SER A 77 11.36 -0.66 3.00
CA SER A 77 11.33 -0.54 4.46
C SER A 77 10.13 -1.25 5.07
N ALA A 78 8.93 -1.11 4.50
CA ALA A 78 7.74 -1.80 4.98
C ALA A 78 7.88 -3.32 4.91
N ALA A 79 8.36 -3.84 3.77
CA ALA A 79 8.64 -5.26 3.59
C ALA A 79 9.71 -5.76 4.57
N ALA A 80 10.77 -5.00 4.82
CA ALA A 80 11.80 -5.36 5.79
C ALA A 80 11.23 -5.47 7.21
N VAL A 81 10.35 -4.55 7.62
CA VAL A 81 9.66 -4.63 8.92
C VAL A 81 8.75 -5.85 8.99
N ASN A 82 8.01 -6.17 7.92
CA ASN A 82 7.19 -7.38 7.87
C ASN A 82 8.03 -8.66 8.02
N ILE A 83 9.16 -8.75 7.30
CA ILE A 83 10.08 -9.88 7.41
C ILE A 83 10.66 -9.98 8.83
N ALA A 84 11.08 -8.86 9.40
CA ALA A 84 11.60 -8.82 10.77
C ALA A 84 10.54 -9.24 11.80
N THR A 85 9.26 -8.94 11.53
CA THR A 85 8.13 -9.39 12.34
C THR A 85 7.96 -10.90 12.26
N VAL A 86 7.94 -11.48 11.06
CA VAL A 86 7.88 -12.93 10.88
C VAL A 86 9.08 -13.63 11.55
N ALA A 87 10.25 -12.99 11.54
CA ALA A 87 11.44 -13.51 12.21
C ALA A 87 11.46 -13.29 13.75
N GLY A 88 10.42 -12.67 14.32
CA GLY A 88 10.28 -12.51 15.77
C GLY A 88 11.11 -11.39 16.39
N TYR A 89 11.58 -10.40 15.60
CA TYR A 89 12.40 -9.29 16.11
C TYR A 89 11.60 -8.22 16.87
N PHE A 90 10.27 -8.26 16.84
CA PHE A 90 9.42 -7.33 17.60
C PHE A 90 8.80 -8.06 18.81
N PRO A 91 8.86 -7.47 20.02
CA PRO A 91 8.33 -8.09 21.23
C PRO A 91 6.79 -8.16 21.23
N GLY A 92 6.23 -9.16 21.91
CA GLY A 92 4.88 -9.13 22.47
C GLY A 92 4.92 -9.65 23.92
N PRO A 93 4.07 -9.20 24.87
CA PRO A 93 2.81 -8.47 24.69
C PRO A 93 2.68 -7.13 25.45
N LEU A 94 1.97 -6.16 24.84
CA LEU A 94 1.20 -5.15 25.57
C LEU A 94 -0.04 -5.83 26.20
N ALA A 95 -0.15 -5.77 27.53
CA ALA A 95 -1.14 -6.51 28.31
C ALA A 95 -2.59 -6.34 27.81
N GLY A 96 -3.11 -7.35 27.11
CA GLY A 96 -4.53 -7.46 26.73
C GLY A 96 -4.84 -7.41 25.23
N ILE A 97 -3.85 -7.38 24.33
CA ILE A 97 -4.07 -7.50 22.88
C ILE A 97 -3.73 -8.93 22.44
N ASP A 98 -4.61 -9.56 21.65
CA ASP A 98 -4.33 -10.86 21.06
C ASP A 98 -3.05 -10.77 20.22
N ILE A 99 -2.15 -11.73 20.42
CA ILE A 99 -0.85 -11.81 19.74
C ILE A 99 -0.99 -11.64 18.21
N VAL A 100 -2.05 -12.20 17.63
CA VAL A 100 -2.36 -12.06 16.19
C VAL A 100 -2.69 -10.62 15.81
N GLN A 101 -3.45 -9.89 16.63
CA GLN A 101 -3.77 -8.48 16.39
C GLN A 101 -2.56 -7.57 16.61
N GLU A 102 -1.68 -7.90 17.56
CA GLU A 102 -0.45 -7.15 17.82
C GLU A 102 0.55 -7.29 16.66
N PHE A 103 0.74 -8.51 16.15
CA PHE A 103 1.62 -8.78 15.01
C PHE A 103 1.06 -8.25 13.68
N LEU A 104 -0.23 -8.47 13.40
CA LEU A 104 -0.86 -7.87 12.22
C LEU A 104 -0.84 -6.34 12.33
N GLY A 105 -1.06 -5.84 13.55
CA GLY A 105 -0.86 -4.49 14.05
C GLY A 105 0.44 -3.80 13.65
N PHE A 106 1.39 -3.94 14.55
CA PHE A 106 2.68 -3.28 14.53
C PHE A 106 3.59 -3.78 13.41
N GLY A 107 3.53 -5.09 13.16
CA GLY A 107 4.50 -5.75 12.30
C GLY A 107 4.09 -5.82 10.84
N TYR A 108 2.80 -5.71 10.55
CA TYR A 108 2.26 -5.86 9.20
C TYR A 108 1.62 -4.58 8.64
N TRP A 109 0.43 -4.18 9.09
CA TRP A 109 -0.32 -3.12 8.41
C TRP A 109 0.21 -1.71 8.69
N GLN A 110 0.74 -1.45 9.90
CA GLN A 110 1.24 -0.12 10.25
C GLN A 110 2.39 0.35 9.32
N PRO A 111 3.41 -0.48 9.03
CA PRO A 111 4.44 -0.14 8.05
C PRO A 111 3.87 0.19 6.66
N TRP A 112 2.86 -0.55 6.20
CA TRP A 112 2.22 -0.31 4.90
C TRP A 112 1.45 1.00 4.86
N PHE A 113 0.65 1.29 5.90
CA PHE A 113 -0.07 2.56 5.99
C PHE A 113 0.89 3.74 6.10
N LEU A 114 2.05 3.56 6.75
CA LEU A 114 3.05 4.60 6.85
C LEU A 114 3.70 4.85 5.49
N ALA A 115 4.06 3.77 4.78
CA ALA A 115 4.59 3.84 3.43
C ALA A 115 3.60 4.51 2.45
N LEU A 116 2.32 4.11 2.49
CA LEU A 116 1.27 4.74 1.68
C LEU A 116 1.09 6.21 2.05
N GLY A 117 1.01 6.52 3.34
CA GLY A 117 0.86 7.89 3.84
C GLY A 117 1.96 8.82 3.35
N LEU A 118 3.21 8.45 3.61
CA LEU A 118 4.37 9.25 3.20
C LEU A 118 4.54 9.28 1.69
N GLY A 119 4.33 8.15 1.02
CA GLY A 119 4.45 8.02 -0.43
C GLY A 119 3.45 8.91 -1.16
N TYR A 120 2.18 8.90 -0.75
CA TYR A 120 1.16 9.73 -1.37
C TYR A 120 1.34 11.22 -1.08
N LEU A 121 1.73 11.59 0.14
CA LEU A 121 2.07 12.99 0.44
C LEU A 121 3.25 13.47 -0.40
N ALA A 122 4.29 12.64 -0.54
CA ALA A 122 5.43 12.94 -1.39
C ALA A 122 5.01 13.12 -2.86
N THR A 123 4.17 12.22 -3.40
CA THR A 123 3.61 12.35 -4.75
C THR A 123 2.80 13.64 -4.91
N ALA A 124 1.96 13.99 -3.93
CA ALA A 124 1.11 15.18 -4.00
C ALA A 124 1.90 16.49 -4.10
N VAL A 125 2.98 16.61 -3.33
CA VAL A 125 3.81 17.83 -3.26
C VAL A 125 4.91 17.87 -4.33
N TYR A 126 5.22 16.74 -4.95
CA TYR A 126 6.30 16.65 -5.93
C TYR A 126 6.06 17.54 -7.15
N ASN A 127 7.08 18.29 -7.56
CA ASN A 127 7.03 19.19 -8.70
C ASN A 127 5.73 20.04 -8.71
N TRP A 128 5.38 20.63 -7.57
CA TRP A 128 4.11 21.34 -7.36
C TRP A 128 3.81 22.38 -8.46
N GLU A 129 4.84 23.05 -8.95
CA GLU A 129 4.74 24.10 -9.98
C GLU A 129 4.49 23.56 -11.40
N ASN A 130 4.65 22.26 -11.64
CA ASN A 130 4.49 21.69 -12.97
C ASN A 130 3.00 21.67 -13.39
N PRO A 131 2.59 22.45 -14.41
CA PRO A 131 1.21 22.53 -14.85
C PRO A 131 0.72 21.29 -15.60
N GLN A 132 1.63 20.39 -16.00
CA GLN A 132 1.29 19.14 -16.70
C GLN A 132 0.69 18.08 -15.75
N ILE A 133 0.91 18.21 -14.44
CA ILE A 133 0.38 17.28 -13.43
C ILE A 133 -1.00 17.77 -12.99
N ARG A 134 -2.01 16.91 -13.06
CA ARG A 134 -3.41 17.31 -12.86
C ARG A 134 -3.62 17.67 -11.38
N LYS A 135 -4.22 18.83 -11.11
CA LYS A 135 -4.52 19.27 -9.73
C LYS A 135 -5.43 18.26 -8.99
N GLY A 136 -6.33 17.58 -9.71
CA GLY A 136 -7.19 16.54 -9.15
C GLY A 136 -6.42 15.36 -8.58
N GLU A 137 -5.40 14.86 -9.29
CA GLU A 137 -4.54 13.75 -8.82
C GLU A 137 -3.85 14.12 -7.52
N ARG A 138 -3.31 15.34 -7.44
CA ARG A 138 -2.62 15.83 -6.24
C ARG A 138 -3.53 15.87 -5.02
N VAL A 139 -4.78 16.27 -5.19
CA VAL A 139 -5.76 16.30 -4.10
C VAL A 139 -6.08 14.88 -3.64
N VAL A 140 -6.30 13.94 -4.57
CA VAL A 140 -6.53 12.53 -4.24
C VAL A 140 -5.34 11.97 -3.45
N TYR A 141 -4.11 12.19 -3.94
CA TYR A 141 -2.90 11.76 -3.25
C TYR A 141 -2.74 12.41 -1.87
N ALA A 142 -2.94 13.73 -1.76
CA ALA A 142 -2.81 14.42 -0.48
C ALA A 142 -3.82 13.90 0.56
N LEU A 143 -5.09 13.77 0.17
CA LEU A 143 -6.15 13.29 1.06
C LEU A 143 -5.91 11.85 1.49
N THR A 144 -5.57 10.96 0.55
CA THR A 144 -5.26 9.57 0.89
C THR A 144 -4.05 9.48 1.81
N GLY A 145 -3.00 10.26 1.53
CA GLY A 145 -1.81 10.34 2.38
C GLY A 145 -2.15 10.76 3.81
N VAL A 146 -2.96 11.82 3.97
CA VAL A 146 -3.44 12.28 5.27
C VAL A 146 -4.27 11.20 5.97
N VAL A 147 -5.20 10.54 5.27
CA VAL A 147 -6.05 9.49 5.86
C VAL A 147 -5.21 8.33 6.38
N CYS A 148 -4.21 7.86 5.61
CA CYS A 148 -3.28 6.82 6.06
C CYS A 148 -2.56 7.22 7.36
N LEU A 149 -2.07 8.46 7.46
CA LEU A 149 -1.38 8.95 8.66
C LEU A 149 -2.33 9.18 9.84
N VAL A 150 -3.57 9.60 9.60
CA VAL A 150 -4.60 9.73 10.63
C VAL A 150 -4.93 8.37 11.22
N ILE A 151 -5.09 7.32 10.38
CA ILE A 151 -5.34 5.95 10.84
C ILE A 151 -4.19 5.43 11.73
N LEU A 152 -2.96 5.86 11.46
CA LEU A 152 -1.80 5.55 12.30
C LEU A 152 -1.66 6.43 13.54
N SER A 153 -2.35 7.56 13.59
CA SER A 153 -2.15 8.54 14.65
C SER A 153 -2.65 7.99 16.00
N PRO A 154 -1.90 8.18 17.09
CA PRO A 154 -2.34 7.81 18.44
C PRO A 154 -3.42 8.77 18.98
N TRP A 155 -4.11 9.52 18.12
CA TRP A 155 -5.01 10.59 18.54
C TRP A 155 -6.22 10.01 19.28
N PRO A 156 -6.59 10.55 20.45
CA PRO A 156 -7.65 10.01 21.33
C PRO A 156 -9.08 10.05 20.77
N GLY A 157 -9.27 10.37 19.50
CA GLY A 157 -10.58 10.51 18.83
C GLY A 157 -10.91 9.42 17.82
N ILE A 158 -9.94 8.56 17.45
CA ILE A 158 -10.25 7.31 16.73
C ILE A 158 -10.70 6.33 17.80
N PRO A 159 -11.91 5.75 17.72
CA PRO A 159 -12.51 5.02 18.82
C PRO A 159 -11.68 3.79 19.18
N VAL A 160 -10.71 3.91 20.08
CA VAL A 160 -10.11 2.77 20.79
C VAL A 160 -11.13 2.32 21.84
N VAL A 161 -12.22 1.70 21.38
CA VAL A 161 -13.24 1.15 22.27
C VAL A 161 -12.71 -0.20 22.77
N GLY A 162 -12.13 -0.20 23.97
CA GLY A 162 -11.83 -1.41 24.73
C GLY A 162 -10.82 -2.36 24.09
N GLN A 163 -9.58 -1.91 23.86
CA GLN A 163 -8.44 -2.72 23.38
C GLN A 163 -8.57 -3.37 21.99
N GLN A 164 -9.68 -3.19 21.26
CA GLN A 164 -9.81 -3.66 19.89
C GLN A 164 -9.51 -2.53 18.90
N VAL A 165 -8.52 -2.76 18.03
CA VAL A 165 -8.33 -1.93 16.83
C VAL A 165 -9.58 -2.12 15.97
N VAL A 166 -10.38 -1.06 15.81
CA VAL A 166 -11.72 -1.02 15.18
C VAL A 166 -11.80 -1.69 13.81
N PHE A 167 -10.66 -1.88 13.15
CA PHE A 167 -10.64 -2.30 11.77
C PHE A 167 -10.54 -3.81 11.54
N GLY A 168 -10.15 -4.68 12.50
CA GLY A 168 -10.15 -6.15 12.32
C GLY A 168 -9.84 -6.62 10.88
N GLU A 169 -10.76 -7.38 10.28
CA GLU A 169 -10.71 -7.76 8.85
C GLU A 169 -11.02 -6.60 7.89
N SER A 170 -11.85 -5.65 8.31
CA SER A 170 -12.19 -4.44 7.54
C SER A 170 -10.97 -3.57 7.23
N LEU A 171 -9.86 -3.73 7.94
CA LEU A 171 -8.61 -3.02 7.68
C LEU A 171 -8.05 -3.35 6.31
N PHE A 172 -8.23 -4.59 5.85
CA PHE A 172 -7.80 -5.01 4.51
C PHE A 172 -8.65 -4.35 3.43
N ILE A 173 -9.93 -4.12 3.71
CA ILE A 173 -10.82 -3.36 2.83
C ILE A 173 -10.40 -1.88 2.80
N VAL A 174 -10.14 -1.29 3.96
CA VAL A 174 -9.66 0.10 4.07
C VAL A 174 -8.32 0.27 3.36
N GLY A 175 -7.37 -0.64 3.60
CA GLY A 175 -6.08 -0.68 2.92
C GLY A 175 -6.23 -0.82 1.41
N ALA A 176 -7.13 -1.69 0.94
CA ALA A 176 -7.46 -1.82 -0.47
C ALA A 176 -7.95 -0.50 -1.08
N LEU A 177 -8.89 0.17 -0.42
CA LEU A 177 -9.42 1.45 -0.90
C LEU A 177 -8.33 2.52 -0.95
N LEU A 178 -7.52 2.63 0.10
CA LEU A 178 -6.45 3.63 0.19
C LEU A 178 -5.33 3.35 -0.83
N HIS A 179 -5.07 2.08 -1.17
CA HIS A 179 -4.08 1.73 -2.18
C HIS A 179 -4.63 1.91 -3.62
N LEU A 180 -5.85 1.42 -3.87
CA LEU A 180 -6.40 1.28 -5.22
C LEU A 180 -7.09 2.54 -5.74
N VAL A 181 -7.70 3.37 -4.87
CA VAL A 181 -8.43 4.57 -5.34
C VAL A 181 -7.49 5.58 -6.01
N PRO A 182 -6.34 5.96 -5.43
CA PRO A 182 -5.42 6.90 -6.09
C PRO A 182 -4.86 6.32 -7.39
N MET A 183 -4.45 5.05 -7.37
CA MET A 183 -3.84 4.39 -8.51
C MET A 183 -4.87 4.18 -9.64
N GLY A 184 -6.11 3.82 -9.30
CA GLY A 184 -7.22 3.67 -10.23
C GLY A 184 -7.64 5.00 -10.85
N PHE A 185 -7.56 6.11 -10.10
CA PHE A 185 -7.79 7.45 -10.65
C PHE A 185 -6.81 7.75 -11.80
N ASP A 186 -5.52 7.49 -11.60
CA ASP A 186 -4.49 7.68 -12.64
C ASP A 186 -4.72 6.75 -13.84
N VAL A 187 -4.95 5.45 -13.59
CA VAL A 187 -5.21 4.46 -14.65
C VAL A 187 -6.41 4.87 -15.52
N LEU A 188 -7.53 5.26 -14.90
CA LEU A 188 -8.71 5.69 -15.65
C LEU A 188 -8.43 6.95 -16.46
N ALA A 189 -7.73 7.90 -15.85
CA ALA A 189 -7.44 9.17 -16.49
C ALA A 189 -6.47 8.99 -17.67
N ASP A 190 -5.56 8.03 -17.62
CA ASP A 190 -4.65 7.69 -18.73
C ASP A 190 -5.38 6.93 -19.85
N VAL A 191 -6.22 5.95 -19.52
CA VAL A 191 -7.07 5.25 -20.49
C VAL A 191 -7.96 6.24 -21.25
N THR A 192 -8.56 7.22 -20.56
CA THR A 192 -9.41 8.22 -21.23
C THR A 192 -8.62 9.11 -22.20
N LEU A 193 -7.36 9.44 -21.91
CA LEU A 193 -6.50 10.22 -22.80
C LEU A 193 -6.15 9.43 -24.06
N ILE A 194 -5.79 8.15 -23.91
CA ILE A 194 -5.47 7.26 -25.03
C ILE A 194 -6.68 7.13 -25.96
N LEU A 195 -7.87 6.86 -25.40
CA LEU A 195 -9.12 6.71 -26.17
C LEU A 195 -9.52 7.98 -26.94
N ARG A 196 -9.17 9.16 -26.42
CA ARG A 196 -9.42 10.45 -27.09
C ARG A 196 -8.46 10.72 -28.25
N GLN A 197 -7.22 10.23 -28.16
CA GLN A 197 -6.21 10.41 -29.21
C GLN A 197 -6.38 9.40 -30.36
N SER A 198 -7.05 8.27 -30.11
CA SER A 198 -7.35 7.25 -31.12
C SER A 198 -8.63 7.50 -31.92
N ARG A 199 -9.33 8.62 -31.67
CA ARG A 199 -10.52 9.07 -32.42
C ARG A 199 -10.15 10.25 -33.30
#